data_AF-A0A5J5Q193-F1
#
_entry.id   AF-A0A5J5Q193-F1
#
_cell.length_a   1.000
_cell.length_b   1.000
_cell.length_c   1.000
_cell.angle_alpha   90.00
_cell.angle_beta   90.00
_cell.angle_gamma   90.00
#
_symmetry.space_group_name_H-M   'P 1'
#
loop_
_entity.id
_entity.type
_entity.pdbx_description
1 polymer ?
#
loop_
_entity_poly.entity_id
_entity_poly.type
_entity_poly.pdbx_seq_one_letter_code
_entity_poly.pdbx_strand_id
1 'polypeptide(L)'
;MGSYRMCVCFTRKFKVTEAAPPTDVKDAFNRYAEGGPHMTAEQLHRFLVDVQGQGFATKGDAEGIVQQLLQKRHHMAKFRRHALTLDDFHHYLFSADLNPPIGDQVHHDMTAPLSDYFIYTGHNSYLTGNQLSSDCSDVPIIKALKRGVRVVELDIWPNSTKDDVHVLHGRTLTTPVELIKCLKSI
;
A
#
# COMPACT_ATOMS: atom_id res chain seq x y z
N MET A 1 -0.77 -0.11 -24.15
CA MET A 1 0.18 0.11 -25.27
C MET A 1 0.81 1.48 -25.06
N GLY A 2 2.09 1.55 -24.68
CA GLY A 2 2.78 2.84 -24.46
C GLY A 2 3.44 3.32 -25.75
N SER A 3 3.24 4.58 -26.13
CA SER A 3 4.00 5.22 -27.20
C SER A 3 4.88 6.30 -26.60
N TYR A 4 6.13 6.38 -27.08
CA TYR A 4 7.00 7.51 -26.77
C TYR A 4 7.63 8.04 -28.05
N ARG A 5 7.77 9.36 -28.13
CA ARG A 5 8.40 10.05 -29.27
C ARG A 5 9.91 10.09 -29.02
N MET A 6 10.66 9.46 -29.92
CA MET A 6 12.12 9.63 -29.99
C MET A 6 12.41 10.54 -31.17
N CYS A 7 12.99 11.72 -30.92
CA CYS A 7 13.30 12.73 -31.94
C CYS A 7 12.15 13.00 -32.92
N VAL A 8 11.25 13.94 -32.57
CA VAL A 8 10.24 14.70 -33.35
C VAL A 8 9.44 13.97 -34.46
N CYS A 9 10.08 13.13 -35.29
CA CYS A 9 9.55 12.40 -36.43
C CYS A 9 9.38 10.87 -36.18
N PHE A 10 9.99 10.27 -35.15
CA PHE A 10 9.88 8.82 -34.92
C PHE A 10 9.03 8.48 -33.67
N THR A 11 7.91 7.81 -33.90
CA THR A 11 7.07 7.25 -32.82
C THR A 11 7.34 5.76 -32.72
N ARG A 12 8.05 5.31 -31.68
CA ARG A 12 8.32 3.89 -31.46
C ARG A 12 7.18 3.30 -30.63
N LYS A 13 6.43 2.37 -31.22
CA LYS A 13 5.38 1.63 -30.52
C LYS A 13 6.03 0.46 -29.79
N PHE A 14 6.06 0.51 -28.46
CA PHE A 14 6.40 -0.67 -27.67
C PHE A 14 5.15 -1.50 -27.51
N LYS A 15 5.19 -2.71 -28.06
CA LYS A 15 4.27 -3.75 -27.65
C LYS A 15 4.74 -4.17 -26.26
N VAL A 16 4.06 -3.67 -25.23
CA VAL A 16 4.16 -4.28 -23.91
C VAL A 16 3.53 -5.65 -24.09
N THR A 17 4.36 -6.65 -24.35
CA THR A 17 3.94 -8.04 -24.26
C THR A 17 3.77 -8.30 -22.78
N GLU A 18 2.55 -8.51 -22.31
CA GLU A 18 2.35 -9.04 -20.96
C GLU A 18 3.20 -10.30 -20.86
N ALA A 19 4.07 -10.35 -19.85
CA ALA A 19 4.89 -11.52 -19.62
C ALA A 19 3.93 -12.71 -19.45
N ALA A 20 4.12 -13.75 -20.27
CA ALA A 20 3.37 -14.97 -20.09
C ALA A 20 3.55 -15.48 -18.65
N PRO A 21 2.55 -16.14 -18.05
CA PRO A 21 2.66 -16.69 -16.71
C PRO A 21 3.98 -17.49 -16.58
N PRO A 22 4.81 -17.19 -15.56
CA PRO A 22 6.06 -17.92 -15.34
C PRO A 22 5.80 -19.41 -15.03
N THR A 23 6.86 -20.23 -15.01
CA THR A 23 6.72 -21.69 -14.88
C THR A 23 6.12 -22.11 -13.55
N ASP A 24 6.52 -21.49 -12.45
CA ASP A 24 5.97 -21.72 -11.11
C ASP A 24 4.46 -21.42 -11.03
N VAL A 25 3.99 -20.33 -11.66
CA VAL A 25 2.56 -20.00 -11.74
C VAL A 25 1.79 -21.04 -12.56
N LYS A 26 2.36 -21.50 -13.67
CA LYS A 26 1.77 -22.58 -14.48
C LYS A 26 1.68 -23.89 -13.70
N ASP A 27 2.73 -24.23 -12.98
CA ASP A 27 2.80 -25.47 -12.20
C ASP A 27 1.80 -25.44 -11.03
N ALA A 28 1.70 -24.29 -10.34
CA ALA A 28 0.68 -24.07 -9.31
C ALA A 28 -0.74 -24.18 -9.89
N PHE A 29 -1.01 -23.52 -11.01
CA PHE A 29 -2.32 -23.61 -11.66
C PHE A 29 -2.66 -25.06 -12.05
N ASN A 30 -1.75 -25.76 -12.74
CA ASN A 30 -1.95 -27.14 -13.17
C ASN A 30 -2.20 -28.08 -11.99
N ARG A 31 -1.48 -27.90 -10.89
CA ARG A 31 -1.66 -28.70 -9.66
C ARG A 31 -3.06 -28.53 -9.08
N TYR A 32 -3.52 -27.30 -8.91
CA TYR A 32 -4.80 -27.01 -8.24
C TYR A 32 -6.02 -27.15 -9.16
N ALA A 33 -5.85 -26.90 -10.46
CA ALA A 33 -6.85 -27.19 -11.51
C ALA A 33 -6.91 -28.68 -11.87
N GLU A 34 -6.08 -29.54 -11.27
CA GLU A 34 -6.02 -30.99 -11.50
C GLU A 34 -5.76 -31.34 -12.98
N GLY A 35 -4.87 -30.59 -13.62
CA GLY A 35 -4.56 -30.69 -15.05
C GLY A 35 -5.66 -30.14 -15.98
N GLY A 36 -6.74 -29.61 -15.42
CA GLY A 36 -7.84 -29.00 -16.17
C GLY A 36 -7.49 -27.62 -16.73
N PRO A 37 -8.18 -27.18 -17.79
CA PRO A 37 -7.97 -25.85 -18.39
C PRO A 37 -8.53 -24.70 -17.55
N HIS A 38 -9.29 -24.99 -16.49
CA HIS A 38 -9.93 -24.00 -15.62
C HIS A 38 -9.83 -24.40 -14.16
N MET A 39 -9.72 -23.41 -13.27
CA MET A 39 -9.69 -23.56 -11.82
C MET A 39 -11.02 -23.08 -11.21
N THR A 40 -11.76 -23.97 -10.56
CA THR A 40 -13.03 -23.62 -9.88
C THR A 40 -12.79 -22.85 -8.58
N ALA A 41 -13.83 -22.25 -8.00
CA ALA A 41 -13.74 -21.59 -6.70
C ALA A 41 -13.29 -22.55 -5.57
N GLU A 42 -13.73 -23.81 -5.60
CA GLU A 42 -13.28 -24.84 -4.64
C GLU A 42 -11.80 -25.19 -4.82
N GLN A 43 -11.33 -25.25 -6.06
CA GLN A 43 -9.91 -25.47 -6.36
C GLN A 43 -9.05 -24.27 -5.94
N LEU A 44 -9.54 -23.05 -6.16
CA LEU A 44 -8.92 -21.82 -5.67
C LEU A 44 -8.89 -21.79 -4.13
N HIS A 45 -9.98 -22.17 -3.46
CA HIS A 45 -10.03 -22.25 -1.99
C HIS A 45 -8.92 -23.13 -1.42
N ARG A 46 -8.66 -24.31 -2.01
CA ARG A 46 -7.52 -25.15 -1.64
C ARG A 46 -6.17 -24.44 -1.83
N PHE A 47 -6.00 -23.69 -2.92
CA PHE A 47 -4.79 -22.89 -3.15
C PHE A 47 -4.60 -21.80 -2.08
N LEU A 48 -5.68 -21.12 -1.67
CA LEU A 48 -5.64 -20.09 -0.63
C LEU A 48 -5.17 -20.67 0.72
N VAL A 49 -5.69 -21.84 1.08
CA VAL A 49 -5.34 -22.51 2.34
C VAL A 49 -3.92 -23.07 2.28
N ASP A 50 -3.60 -23.86 1.26
CA ASP A 50 -2.37 -24.64 1.20
C ASP A 50 -1.12 -23.80 0.86
N VAL A 51 -1.29 -22.76 0.04
CA VAL A 51 -0.16 -21.98 -0.52
C VAL A 51 -0.12 -20.56 0.03
N GLN A 52 -1.26 -19.88 0.13
CA GLN A 52 -1.30 -18.49 0.62
C GLN A 52 -1.37 -18.39 2.16
N GLY A 53 -1.46 -19.53 2.87
CA GLY A 53 -1.55 -19.56 4.33
C GLY A 53 -2.86 -18.99 4.89
N GLN A 54 -3.90 -18.86 4.05
CA GLN A 54 -5.20 -18.31 4.43
C GLN A 54 -6.09 -19.39 5.05
N GLY A 55 -5.67 -19.95 6.18
CA GLY A 55 -6.36 -21.08 6.82
C GLY A 55 -7.82 -20.82 7.24
N PHE A 56 -8.22 -19.55 7.38
CA PHE A 56 -9.60 -19.14 7.69
C PHE A 56 -10.43 -18.79 6.45
N ALA A 57 -9.86 -18.84 5.24
CA ALA A 57 -10.60 -18.58 4.03
C ALA A 57 -11.73 -19.60 3.88
N THR A 58 -12.92 -19.11 3.55
CA THR A 58 -14.10 -19.93 3.29
C THR A 58 -14.25 -20.18 1.78
N LYS A 59 -15.08 -21.15 1.41
CA LYS A 59 -15.45 -21.35 0.00
C LYS A 59 -16.13 -20.11 -0.58
N GLY A 60 -16.93 -19.39 0.22
CA GLY A 60 -17.59 -18.15 -0.18
C GLY A 60 -16.61 -17.02 -0.49
N ASP A 61 -15.49 -16.93 0.23
CA ASP A 61 -14.43 -15.97 -0.07
C ASP A 61 -13.80 -16.26 -1.44
N ALA A 62 -13.50 -17.52 -1.73
CA ALA A 62 -12.98 -17.94 -3.03
C ALA A 62 -13.98 -17.69 -4.17
N GLU A 63 -15.27 -17.96 -3.96
CA GLU A 63 -16.34 -17.63 -4.91
C GLU A 63 -16.41 -16.13 -5.18
N GLY A 64 -16.32 -15.31 -4.13
CA GLY A 64 -16.28 -13.85 -4.23
C GLY A 64 -15.08 -13.36 -5.03
N ILE A 65 -13.89 -13.91 -4.81
CA ILE A 65 -12.67 -13.60 -5.58
C ILE A 65 -12.88 -13.93 -7.07
N VAL A 66 -13.36 -15.14 -7.37
CA VAL A 66 -13.61 -15.58 -8.76
C VAL A 66 -14.60 -14.65 -9.44
N GLN A 67 -15.71 -14.33 -8.78
CA GLN A 67 -16.75 -13.47 -9.34
C GLN A 67 -16.23 -12.05 -9.61
N GLN A 68 -15.56 -11.44 -8.64
CA GLN A 68 -15.04 -10.08 -8.77
C GLN A 68 -13.96 -9.98 -9.85
N LEU A 69 -13.05 -10.96 -9.92
CA LEU A 69 -12.01 -11.00 -10.93
C LEU A 69 -12.59 -11.13 -12.34
N LEU A 70 -13.54 -12.06 -12.53
CA LEU A 70 -14.18 -12.26 -13.83
C LEU A 70 -15.01 -11.05 -14.24
N GLN A 71 -15.69 -10.38 -13.30
CA GLN A 71 -16.42 -9.15 -13.56
C GLN A 71 -15.51 -8.01 -14.00
N LYS A 72 -14.35 -7.83 -13.34
CA LYS A 72 -13.36 -6.79 -13.67
C LYS A 72 -12.68 -7.05 -15.03
N ARG A 73 -12.37 -8.31 -15.37
CA ARG A 73 -11.61 -8.63 -16.59
C ARG A 73 -12.47 -8.90 -17.82
N HIS A 74 -13.66 -9.47 -17.64
CA HIS A 74 -14.49 -9.96 -18.74
C HIS A 74 -15.83 -9.22 -18.83
N HIS A 75 -15.81 -7.89 -18.75
CA HIS A 75 -16.96 -6.96 -18.76
C HIS A 75 -18.12 -7.29 -19.73
N MET A 76 -17.89 -8.08 -20.78
CA MET A 76 -18.89 -8.43 -21.80
C MET A 76 -19.17 -9.94 -21.95
N ALA A 77 -18.39 -10.82 -21.33
CA ALA A 77 -18.58 -12.28 -21.45
C ALA A 77 -19.56 -12.77 -20.39
N LYS A 78 -20.86 -12.56 -20.66
CA LYS A 78 -22.04 -13.12 -19.96
C LYS A 78 -21.72 -14.14 -18.86
N PHE A 79 -21.85 -13.74 -17.59
CA PHE A 79 -22.48 -14.45 -16.45
C PHE A 79 -22.45 -16.00 -16.36
N ARG A 80 -21.52 -16.69 -17.01
CA ARG A 80 -21.52 -18.17 -17.14
C ARG A 80 -20.20 -18.82 -16.80
N ARG A 81 -19.11 -18.05 -16.65
CA ARG A 81 -17.83 -18.58 -16.19
C ARG A 81 -17.80 -18.49 -14.68
N HIS A 82 -17.63 -19.65 -14.04
CA HIS A 82 -17.50 -19.82 -12.58
C HIS A 82 -16.10 -20.37 -12.22
N ALA A 83 -15.17 -20.26 -13.16
CA ALA A 83 -13.84 -20.84 -13.05
C ALA A 83 -12.82 -19.95 -13.79
N LEU A 84 -11.61 -19.90 -13.23
CA LEU A 84 -10.49 -19.07 -13.68
C LEU A 84 -9.70 -19.80 -14.76
N THR A 85 -9.30 -19.10 -15.82
CA THR A 85 -8.22 -19.58 -16.70
C THR A 85 -6.85 -19.36 -16.04
N LEU A 86 -5.79 -19.95 -16.60
CA LEU A 86 -4.41 -19.68 -16.16
C LEU A 86 -4.09 -18.17 -16.18
N ASP A 87 -4.60 -17.45 -17.19
CA ASP A 87 -4.39 -16.01 -17.31
C ASP A 87 -5.14 -15.23 -16.22
N ASP A 88 -6.35 -15.66 -15.87
CA ASP A 88 -7.10 -15.07 -14.75
C ASP A 88 -6.39 -15.33 -13.42
N PHE A 89 -5.94 -16.56 -13.17
CA PHE A 89 -5.19 -16.91 -11.97
C PHE A 89 -3.89 -16.10 -11.86
N HIS A 90 -3.14 -15.95 -12.95
CA HIS A 90 -1.95 -15.10 -12.97
C HIS A 90 -2.29 -13.63 -12.63
N HIS A 91 -3.37 -13.08 -13.17
CA HIS A 91 -3.82 -11.73 -12.83
C HIS A 91 -4.26 -11.60 -11.36
N TYR A 92 -4.90 -12.63 -10.81
CA TYR A 92 -5.27 -12.68 -9.40
C TYR A 92 -4.07 -12.53 -8.48
N LEU A 93 -2.97 -13.24 -8.76
CA LEU A 93 -1.76 -13.20 -7.90
C LEU A 93 -1.17 -11.80 -7.73
N PHE A 94 -1.34 -10.92 -8.73
CA PHE A 94 -0.87 -9.54 -8.70
C PHE A 94 -1.97 -8.51 -8.41
N SER A 95 -3.19 -8.95 -8.12
CA SER A 95 -4.30 -8.06 -7.80
C SER A 95 -4.12 -7.50 -6.40
N ALA A 96 -3.76 -6.22 -6.28
CA ALA A 96 -3.67 -5.56 -4.97
C ALA A 96 -5.01 -5.54 -4.21
N ASP A 97 -6.14 -5.59 -4.94
CA ASP A 97 -7.48 -5.60 -4.36
C ASP A 97 -7.91 -7.00 -3.87
N LEU A 98 -7.56 -8.06 -4.62
CA LEU A 98 -8.04 -9.43 -4.36
C LEU A 98 -7.00 -10.34 -3.69
N ASN A 99 -5.72 -9.99 -3.82
CA ASN A 99 -4.58 -10.68 -3.21
C ASN A 99 -3.57 -9.67 -2.63
N PRO A 100 -3.98 -8.86 -1.62
CA PRO A 100 -3.07 -7.90 -1.00
C PRO A 100 -1.91 -8.63 -0.29
N PRO A 101 -0.67 -8.09 -0.36
CA PRO A 101 0.51 -8.75 0.22
C PRO A 101 0.45 -8.85 1.76
N ILE A 102 -0.23 -7.90 2.41
CA ILE A 102 -0.50 -7.87 3.86
C ILE A 102 -1.90 -7.28 4.02
N GLY A 103 -2.72 -7.85 4.89
CA GLY A 103 -4.04 -7.30 5.21
C GLY A 103 -3.94 -5.86 5.73
N ASP A 104 -4.93 -5.04 5.40
CA ASP A 104 -5.03 -3.65 5.87
C ASP A 104 -5.57 -3.53 7.31
N GLN A 105 -5.90 -4.66 7.93
CA GLN A 105 -6.43 -4.75 9.28
C GLN A 105 -5.36 -5.02 10.33
N VAL A 106 -5.59 -4.48 11.53
CA VAL A 106 -4.78 -4.75 12.72
C VAL A 106 -5.01 -6.20 13.14
N HIS A 107 -3.94 -6.99 13.19
CA HIS A 107 -3.98 -8.43 13.47
C HIS A 107 -3.06 -8.88 14.62
N HIS A 108 -2.22 -7.99 15.14
CA HIS A 108 -1.41 -8.24 16.33
C HIS A 108 -2.24 -7.98 17.59
N ASP A 109 -1.84 -8.58 18.72
CA ASP A 109 -2.34 -8.17 20.04
C ASP A 109 -2.00 -6.70 20.25
N MET A 110 -3.01 -5.86 20.50
CA MET A 110 -2.85 -4.43 20.75
C MET A 110 -3.06 -4.06 22.22
N THR A 111 -3.02 -5.05 23.12
CA THR A 111 -3.23 -4.89 24.57
C THR A 111 -1.95 -5.05 25.39
N ALA A 112 -0.86 -5.53 24.78
CA ALA A 112 0.45 -5.61 25.42
C ALA A 112 1.02 -4.21 25.78
N PRO A 113 2.04 -4.12 26.66
CA PRO A 113 2.70 -2.86 26.99
C PRO A 113 3.31 -2.14 25.77
N LEU A 114 3.39 -0.81 25.81
CA LEU A 114 3.90 0.00 24.68
C LEU A 114 5.34 -0.36 24.27
N SER A 115 6.16 -0.86 25.21
CA SER A 115 7.54 -1.30 24.97
C SER A 115 7.68 -2.48 24.02
N ASP A 116 6.59 -3.20 23.78
CA ASP A 116 6.60 -4.45 23.01
C ASP A 116 6.35 -4.19 21.52
N TYR A 117 6.12 -2.92 21.13
CA TYR A 117 5.82 -2.53 19.76
C TYR A 117 6.92 -1.63 19.17
N PHE A 118 7.18 -1.80 17.88
CA PHE A 118 7.85 -0.77 17.09
C PHE A 118 6.88 0.38 16.83
N ILE A 119 7.29 1.61 17.17
CA ILE A 119 6.49 2.81 16.99
C ILE A 119 7.08 3.61 15.83
N TYR A 120 6.23 3.98 14.86
CA TYR A 120 6.65 4.86 13.78
C TYR A 120 6.75 6.30 14.29
N THR A 121 7.97 6.80 14.47
CA THR A 121 8.26 8.11 15.08
C THR A 121 8.80 9.12 14.06
N GLY A 122 8.47 10.40 14.23
CA GLY A 122 9.10 11.51 13.53
C GLY A 122 10.10 12.25 14.43
N HIS A 123 11.23 12.68 13.87
CA HIS A 123 12.24 13.49 14.55
C HIS A 123 12.25 14.89 13.96
N ASN A 124 12.27 15.93 14.80
CA ASN A 124 12.11 17.33 14.41
C ASN A 124 10.98 17.51 13.38
N SER A 125 9.79 17.04 13.76
CA SER A 125 8.65 16.84 12.85
C SER A 125 8.13 18.13 12.22
N TYR A 126 8.54 19.28 12.75
CA TYR A 126 8.20 20.60 12.28
C TYR A 126 9.11 21.11 11.15
N LEU A 127 10.26 20.48 10.88
CA LEU A 127 11.19 20.95 9.86
C LEU A 127 10.69 20.65 8.44
N THR A 128 10.74 21.66 7.57
CA THR A 128 10.40 21.52 6.14
C THR A 128 11.57 21.01 5.30
N GLY A 129 12.77 20.97 5.86
CA GLY A 129 14.00 20.60 5.15
C GLY A 129 15.15 20.27 6.10
N ASN A 130 16.25 21.02 5.99
CA ASN A 130 17.49 20.75 6.72
C ASN A 130 17.45 21.25 8.18
N GLN A 131 18.37 20.73 8.99
CA GLN A 131 18.45 21.00 10.43
C GLN A 131 18.96 22.42 10.78
N LEU A 132 19.53 23.18 9.85
CA LEU A 132 20.27 24.40 10.17
C LEU A 132 19.56 25.68 9.74
N SER A 133 18.84 25.68 8.61
CA SER A 133 18.35 26.91 7.98
C SER A 133 17.01 26.79 7.27
N SER A 134 16.39 25.61 7.24
CA SER A 134 15.06 25.46 6.64
C SER A 134 13.96 25.98 7.56
N ASP A 135 12.79 26.24 6.97
CA ASP A 135 11.65 26.74 7.71
C ASP A 135 10.99 25.67 8.58
N CYS A 136 10.34 26.10 9.65
CA CYS A 136 9.46 25.27 10.45
C CYS A 136 7.99 25.44 10.01
N SER A 137 7.22 24.36 10.02
CA SER A 137 5.80 24.37 9.66
C SER A 137 5.07 23.18 10.29
N ASP A 138 3.75 23.33 10.41
CA ASP A 138 2.76 22.29 10.63
C ASP A 138 2.59 21.31 9.46
N VAL A 139 2.92 21.70 8.22
CA VAL A 139 2.70 20.87 7.01
C VAL A 139 3.42 19.51 7.06
N PRO A 140 4.71 19.41 7.45
CA PRO A 140 5.38 18.12 7.58
C PRO A 140 4.75 17.25 8.68
N ILE A 141 4.24 17.85 9.76
CA ILE A 141 3.49 17.14 10.82
C ILE A 141 2.22 16.51 10.24
N ILE A 142 1.40 17.29 9.52
CA ILE A 142 0.18 16.79 8.85
C ILE A 142 0.51 15.63 7.91
N LYS A 143 1.57 15.78 7.11
CA LYS A 143 2.02 14.72 6.18
C LYS A 143 2.49 13.47 6.92
N ALA A 144 3.20 13.62 8.02
CA ALA A 144 3.67 12.51 8.85
C ALA A 144 2.49 11.74 9.46
N LEU A 145 1.52 12.43 10.06
CA LEU A 145 0.32 11.84 10.64
C LEU A 145 -0.53 11.11 9.59
N LYS A 146 -0.73 11.70 8.40
CA LYS A 146 -1.41 11.05 7.26
C LYS A 146 -0.69 9.79 6.76
N ARG A 147 0.62 9.68 6.99
CA ARG A 147 1.43 8.48 6.66
C ARG A 147 1.46 7.45 7.80
N GLY A 148 0.78 7.70 8.92
CA GLY A 148 0.68 6.77 10.04
C GLY A 148 1.74 6.95 11.13
N VAL A 149 2.50 8.04 11.14
CA VAL A 149 3.39 8.38 12.27
C VAL A 149 2.57 8.51 13.56
N ARG A 150 3.12 8.03 14.68
CA ARG A 150 2.47 8.01 16.00
C ARG A 150 3.15 8.91 17.03
N VAL A 151 4.37 9.33 16.77
CA VAL A 151 5.12 10.27 17.63
C VAL A 151 5.57 11.45 16.79
N VAL A 152 5.22 12.65 17.26
CA VAL A 152 5.64 13.91 16.67
C VAL A 152 6.48 14.66 17.71
N GLU A 153 7.58 15.23 17.25
CA GLU A 153 8.49 16.02 18.08
C GLU A 153 8.25 17.52 17.84
N LEU A 154 8.16 18.29 18.93
CA LEU A 154 8.01 19.74 18.93
C LEU A 154 9.04 20.35 19.89
N ASP A 155 9.98 21.11 19.34
CA ASP A 155 10.99 21.83 20.13
C ASP A 155 10.48 23.22 20.47
N ILE A 156 10.07 23.41 21.73
CA ILE A 156 9.40 24.63 22.18
C ILE A 156 10.43 25.60 22.77
N TRP A 157 10.47 26.83 22.23
CA TRP A 157 11.35 27.90 22.66
C TRP A 157 10.57 29.20 22.89
N PRO A 158 10.98 30.05 23.84
CA PRO A 158 10.42 31.41 23.97
C PRO A 158 10.63 32.21 22.68
N ASN A 159 9.64 33.01 22.30
CA ASN A 159 9.78 33.98 21.22
C ASN A 159 10.73 35.14 21.63
N SER A 160 11.07 36.03 20.70
CA SER A 160 12.01 37.13 20.94
C SER A 160 11.51 38.14 21.99
N THR A 161 10.21 38.35 22.09
CA THR A 161 9.53 39.23 23.05
C THR A 161 9.31 38.59 24.42
N LYS A 162 9.49 37.27 24.54
CA LYS A 162 9.31 36.46 25.75
C LYS A 162 7.90 36.51 26.36
N ASP A 163 6.90 36.77 25.54
CA ASP A 163 5.48 36.77 25.90
C ASP A 163 4.72 35.54 25.37
N ASP A 164 5.33 34.77 24.47
CA ASP A 164 4.78 33.53 23.91
C ASP A 164 5.92 32.55 23.52
N VAL A 165 5.55 31.40 22.94
CA VAL A 165 6.46 30.34 22.50
C VAL A 165 6.29 29.97 21.03
N HIS A 166 7.40 29.59 20.41
CA HIS A 166 7.46 29.07 19.05
C HIS A 166 8.03 27.64 19.03
N VAL A 167 7.79 26.95 17.93
CA VAL A 167 8.44 25.69 17.58
C VAL A 167 9.53 25.97 16.56
N LEU A 168 10.78 25.60 16.89
CA LEU A 168 11.95 25.71 16.02
C LEU A 168 13.13 24.87 16.52
N HIS A 169 14.12 24.65 15.65
CA HIS A 169 15.35 24.00 16.07
C HIS A 169 16.27 25.03 16.74
N GLY A 170 16.42 24.90 18.05
CA GLY A 170 17.14 25.86 18.88
C GLY A 170 18.59 26.06 18.44
N ARG A 171 19.08 27.30 18.59
CA ARG A 171 20.46 27.69 18.24
C ARG A 171 20.83 27.48 16.76
N THR A 172 19.82 27.47 15.87
CA THR A 172 20.02 27.42 14.42
C THR A 172 19.35 28.62 13.73
N LEU A 173 19.38 28.64 12.40
CA LEU A 173 18.77 29.67 11.57
C LEU A 173 17.40 29.24 11.01
N THR A 174 16.79 28.17 11.55
CA THR A 174 15.46 27.74 11.13
C THR A 174 14.42 28.80 11.48
N THR A 175 13.52 29.14 10.54
CA THR A 175 12.45 30.09 10.83
C THR A 175 11.36 29.43 11.69
N PRO A 176 10.85 30.10 12.74
CA PRO A 176 9.93 29.49 13.69
C PRO A 176 8.50 29.33 13.15
N VAL A 177 7.73 28.45 13.77
CA VAL A 177 6.26 28.35 13.62
C VAL A 177 5.57 28.46 14.98
N GLU A 178 4.38 29.06 15.04
CA GLU A 178 3.60 29.18 16.27
C GLU A 178 3.20 27.80 16.81
N LEU A 179 3.36 27.58 18.13
CA LEU A 179 2.97 26.32 18.77
C LEU A 179 1.49 25.99 18.53
N ILE A 180 0.60 26.99 18.64
CA ILE A 180 -0.83 26.78 18.46
C ILE A 180 -1.19 26.30 17.05
N LYS A 181 -0.39 26.66 16.03
CA LYS A 181 -0.59 26.19 14.66
C LYS A 181 -0.25 24.71 14.51
N CYS A 182 0.85 24.27 15.12
CA CYS A 182 1.21 22.86 15.19
C CYS A 182 0.15 22.04 15.92
N LEU A 183 -0.30 22.51 17.10
CA LEU A 183 -1.32 21.81 17.90
C LEU A 183 -2.69 21.70 17.21
N LYS A 184 -3.11 22.70 16.44
CA LYS A 184 -4.35 22.64 15.65
C LYS A 184 -4.28 21.63 14.49
N SER A 185 -3.08 21.25 14.08
CA SER A 185 -2.83 20.36 12.95
C SER A 185 -2.64 18.90 13.35
N ILE A 186 -2.37 18.66 14.64
CA ILE A 186 -2.31 17.34 15.29
C ILE A 186 -3.74 16.92 15.65
#